data_AF-A0A6L3VI86-F1
#
_entry.id   AF-A0A6L3VI86-F1
#
_cell.length_a   1.000
_cell.length_b   1.000
_cell.length_c   1.000
_cell.angle_alpha   90.00
_cell.angle_beta   90.00
_cell.angle_gamma   90.00
#
_symmetry.space_group_name_H-M   'P 1'
#
loop_
_entity.id
_entity.type
_entity.pdbx_description
1 polymer ?
#
loop_
_entity_poly.entity_id
_entity_poly.type
_entity_poly.pdbx_seq_one_letter_code
_entity_poly.pdbx_strand_id
1 'polypeptide(L)'
;WFQASRTDPDGPFGDFYMWNDTDDKYPDARIIFVDTESSNWTYDPVRGQYYWHRFFSHQPDLNYDNPAVQDAMLEVLRFWLDLGIDGFRLDAVPYLYAREGTNCENLPETHAYLKRVRAEVDRLYPDRVLLAEANQWPADVVEYFGDPGAGGDECHMAFHFPVMPRIFMAVRREQRYPISEIMAQTPKIPESCQWGIFLRNHDELTLEMVTDEERDYMYTEYAKDPRMKANIGIRRRLAPLLDNDRNQLELFTALLLSLPGSPVLYYGDEIGMGDNIWLGDRDAVRTPMQWTPDRNAGFSQCDPARLYLPVIMDPIYGYQAVNVEAQVNNPGSLLHWTRKMIEIRQRHPVFGVGTYVELSASNPSVLAFTREI
;
A
#
# COMPACT_ATOMS: atom_id res chain seq x y z
N TRP A 1 -5.48 -25.49 3.07
CA TRP A 1 -6.95 -25.66 2.97
C TRP A 1 -7.41 -25.94 1.54
N PHE A 2 -7.01 -25.15 0.54
CA PHE A 2 -7.49 -25.30 -0.86
C PHE A 2 -7.36 -26.71 -1.45
N GLN A 3 -6.22 -27.38 -1.26
CA GLN A 3 -6.01 -28.75 -1.76
C GLN A 3 -7.03 -29.76 -1.20
N ALA A 4 -7.43 -29.61 0.06
CA ALA A 4 -8.48 -30.44 0.65
C ALA A 4 -9.85 -30.02 0.12
N SER A 5 -10.13 -28.71 0.05
CA SER A 5 -11.38 -28.17 -0.50
C SER A 5 -11.64 -28.66 -1.93
N ARG A 6 -10.62 -28.68 -2.81
CA ARG A 6 -10.78 -29.11 -4.21
C ARG A 6 -10.91 -30.62 -4.40
N THR A 7 -10.48 -31.43 -3.43
CA THR A 7 -10.47 -32.91 -3.54
C THR A 7 -11.60 -33.57 -2.76
N ASP A 8 -12.09 -32.94 -1.70
CA ASP A 8 -13.14 -33.44 -0.82
C ASP A 8 -14.16 -32.31 -0.55
N PRO A 9 -15.13 -32.10 -1.48
CA PRO A 9 -16.13 -31.03 -1.35
C PRO A 9 -17.04 -31.16 -0.14
N ASP A 10 -17.27 -32.39 0.36
CA ASP A 10 -18.09 -32.66 1.55
C ASP A 10 -17.26 -32.67 2.84
N GLY A 11 -15.95 -32.48 2.73
CA GLY A 11 -15.01 -32.47 3.85
C GLY A 11 -15.05 -31.16 4.65
N PRO A 12 -14.27 -31.07 5.76
CA PRO A 12 -14.26 -29.91 6.65
C PRO A 12 -13.77 -28.62 5.98
N PHE A 13 -13.07 -28.71 4.84
CA PHE A 13 -12.59 -27.57 4.07
C PHE A 13 -13.38 -27.34 2.77
N GLY A 14 -14.46 -28.09 2.55
CA GLY A 14 -15.30 -27.99 1.35
C GLY A 14 -15.70 -26.55 1.03
N ASP A 15 -16.16 -25.83 2.05
CA ASP A 15 -16.65 -24.44 1.96
C ASP A 15 -15.66 -23.41 2.51
N PHE A 16 -14.36 -23.72 2.58
CA PHE A 16 -13.34 -22.73 2.97
C PHE A 16 -13.05 -21.70 1.86
N TYR A 17 -13.49 -21.97 0.63
CA TYR A 17 -13.31 -21.12 -0.54
C TYR A 17 -14.65 -20.93 -1.24
N MET A 18 -14.73 -19.90 -2.06
CA MET A 18 -15.94 -19.56 -2.80
C MET A 18 -16.00 -20.35 -4.11
N TRP A 19 -16.88 -21.34 -4.16
CA TRP A 19 -17.08 -22.21 -5.33
C TRP A 19 -18.42 -21.94 -6.02
N ASN A 20 -18.46 -22.10 -7.34
CA ASN A 20 -19.67 -22.00 -8.13
C ASN A 20 -19.59 -22.88 -9.38
N ASP A 21 -20.74 -23.36 -9.88
CA ASP A 21 -20.77 -24.22 -11.08
C ASP A 21 -20.52 -23.45 -12.38
N THR A 22 -20.73 -22.12 -12.34
CA THR A 22 -20.61 -21.18 -13.46
C THR A 22 -19.69 -20.01 -13.07
N ASP A 23 -19.26 -19.22 -14.05
CA ASP A 23 -18.43 -18.02 -13.89
C ASP A 23 -19.24 -16.70 -13.95
N ASP A 24 -20.57 -16.78 -13.82
CA ASP A 24 -21.50 -15.68 -14.04
C ASP A 24 -21.87 -14.89 -12.78
N LYS A 25 -21.42 -15.33 -11.60
CA LYS A 25 -21.66 -14.63 -10.33
C LYS A 25 -20.78 -13.40 -10.16
N TYR A 26 -21.34 -12.39 -9.49
CA TYR A 26 -20.67 -11.12 -9.17
C TYR A 26 -20.13 -10.36 -10.40
N PRO A 27 -20.93 -10.16 -11.47
CA PRO A 27 -20.43 -9.55 -12.72
C PRO A 27 -20.03 -8.08 -12.56
N ASP A 28 -20.54 -7.39 -11.53
CA ASP A 28 -20.25 -5.98 -11.26
C ASP A 28 -18.91 -5.76 -10.54
N ALA A 29 -18.26 -6.84 -10.08
CA ALA A 29 -16.93 -6.77 -9.48
C ALA A 29 -15.86 -6.65 -10.56
N ARG A 30 -15.07 -5.57 -10.51
CA ARG A 30 -13.96 -5.35 -11.43
C ARG A 30 -12.85 -6.40 -11.27
N ILE A 31 -12.08 -6.61 -12.32
CA ILE A 31 -10.81 -7.35 -12.27
C ILE A 31 -9.71 -6.39 -11.83
N ILE A 32 -8.92 -6.75 -10.82
CA ILE A 32 -7.83 -5.90 -10.30
C ILE A 32 -6.60 -6.02 -11.20
N PHE A 33 -6.15 -7.24 -11.48
CA PHE A 33 -4.98 -7.51 -12.33
C PHE A 33 -5.36 -7.71 -13.80
N VAL A 34 -5.89 -6.64 -14.41
CA VAL A 34 -6.42 -6.61 -15.78
C VAL A 34 -5.42 -7.01 -16.86
N ASP A 35 -4.11 -6.90 -16.59
CA ASP A 35 -3.07 -7.27 -17.54
C ASP A 35 -2.81 -8.79 -17.59
N THR A 36 -3.28 -9.54 -16.58
CA THR A 36 -3.00 -10.97 -16.41
C THR A 36 -4.25 -11.83 -16.35
N GLU A 37 -5.26 -11.41 -15.60
CA GLU A 37 -6.47 -12.18 -15.37
C GLU A 37 -7.60 -11.73 -16.31
N SER A 38 -8.30 -12.69 -16.92
CA SER A 38 -9.44 -12.40 -17.79
C SER A 38 -10.79 -12.48 -17.09
N SER A 39 -10.82 -13.03 -15.87
CA SER A 39 -12.02 -13.24 -15.05
C SER A 39 -11.62 -13.33 -13.58
N ASN A 40 -12.57 -13.05 -12.68
CA ASN A 40 -12.43 -13.33 -11.25
C ASN A 40 -12.83 -14.77 -10.88
N TRP A 41 -13.17 -15.60 -11.88
CA TRP A 41 -13.48 -17.02 -11.75
C TRP A 41 -12.52 -17.87 -12.57
N THR A 42 -11.92 -18.88 -11.96
CA THR A 42 -11.09 -19.88 -12.64
C THR A 42 -11.66 -21.28 -12.44
N TYR A 43 -11.73 -22.07 -13.50
CA TYR A 43 -12.20 -23.46 -13.45
C TYR A 43 -11.15 -24.38 -12.82
N ASP A 44 -11.52 -25.11 -11.77
CA ASP A 44 -10.69 -26.15 -11.18
C ASP A 44 -11.02 -27.53 -11.78
N PRO A 45 -10.08 -28.17 -12.52
CA PRO A 45 -10.36 -29.43 -13.19
C PRO A 45 -10.49 -30.64 -12.24
N VAL A 46 -10.08 -30.52 -10.98
CA VAL A 46 -10.20 -31.60 -9.98
C VAL A 46 -11.57 -31.55 -9.33
N ARG A 47 -12.01 -30.36 -8.92
CA ARG A 47 -13.34 -30.18 -8.30
C ARG A 47 -14.46 -30.15 -9.33
N GLY A 48 -14.16 -29.76 -10.57
CA GLY A 48 -15.16 -29.63 -11.64
C GLY A 48 -16.03 -28.37 -11.51
N GLN A 49 -15.58 -27.37 -10.75
CA GLN A 49 -16.28 -26.12 -10.45
C GLN A 49 -15.34 -24.92 -10.64
N TYR A 50 -15.90 -23.72 -10.74
CA TYR A 50 -15.14 -22.48 -10.71
C TYR A 50 -14.91 -22.03 -9.26
N TYR A 51 -13.76 -21.40 -9.00
CA TYR A 51 -13.50 -20.72 -7.74
C TYR A 51 -13.20 -19.23 -7.95
N TRP A 52 -13.60 -18.43 -6.96
CA TRP A 52 -13.41 -16.98 -6.96
C TRP A 52 -11.97 -16.60 -6.59
N HIS A 53 -11.45 -15.56 -7.24
CA HIS A 53 -10.22 -14.88 -6.89
C HIS A 53 -10.27 -13.41 -7.35
N ARG A 54 -10.02 -12.47 -6.44
CA ARG A 54 -9.86 -11.04 -6.77
C ARG A 54 -8.50 -10.69 -7.36
N PHE A 55 -7.51 -11.51 -7.06
CA PHE A 55 -6.13 -11.36 -7.50
C PHE A 55 -5.79 -12.43 -8.54
N PHE A 56 -4.59 -12.99 -8.53
CA PHE A 56 -4.23 -14.04 -9.48
C PHE A 56 -5.02 -15.33 -9.23
N SER A 57 -5.24 -16.11 -10.28
CA SER A 57 -5.91 -17.40 -10.24
C SER A 57 -5.28 -18.39 -9.25
N HIS A 58 -3.98 -18.29 -8.95
CA HIS A 58 -3.33 -19.11 -7.92
C HIS A 58 -3.51 -18.59 -6.49
N GLN A 59 -4.36 -17.57 -6.27
CA GLN A 59 -4.73 -16.97 -4.99
C GLN A 59 -6.25 -17.09 -4.77
N PRO A 60 -6.78 -18.31 -4.55
CA PRO A 60 -8.21 -18.52 -4.35
C PRO A 60 -8.70 -17.83 -3.08
N ASP A 61 -9.80 -17.09 -3.17
CA ASP A 61 -10.33 -16.32 -2.06
C ASP A 61 -11.01 -17.20 -1.01
N LEU A 62 -10.75 -16.86 0.26
CA LEU A 62 -11.39 -17.49 1.40
C LEU A 62 -12.86 -17.09 1.48
N ASN A 63 -13.71 -18.05 1.85
CA ASN A 63 -15.13 -17.81 2.03
C ASN A 63 -15.43 -17.29 3.45
N TYR A 64 -15.48 -15.97 3.62
CA TYR A 64 -15.77 -15.37 4.94
C TYR A 64 -17.23 -15.53 5.40
N ASP A 65 -18.16 -15.99 4.54
CA ASP A 65 -19.50 -16.39 4.98
C ASP A 65 -19.45 -17.66 5.86
N ASN A 66 -18.37 -18.44 5.79
CA ASN A 66 -18.15 -19.60 6.63
C ASN A 66 -17.52 -19.18 7.98
N PRO A 67 -18.21 -19.37 9.12
CA PRO A 67 -17.66 -19.01 10.43
C PRO A 67 -16.34 -19.71 10.77
N ALA A 68 -16.11 -20.93 10.24
CA ALA A 68 -14.86 -21.64 10.46
C ALA A 68 -13.66 -20.95 9.79
N VAL A 69 -13.88 -20.27 8.67
CA VAL A 69 -12.84 -19.45 8.01
C VAL A 69 -12.52 -18.23 8.86
N GLN A 70 -13.55 -17.53 9.35
CA GLN A 70 -13.37 -16.39 10.26
C GLN A 70 -12.59 -16.78 11.51
N ASP A 71 -12.96 -17.89 12.15
CA ASP A 71 -12.29 -18.39 13.35
C ASP A 71 -10.84 -18.80 13.07
N ALA A 72 -10.60 -19.51 11.96
CA ALA A 72 -9.25 -19.89 11.54
C ALA A 72 -8.36 -18.67 11.29
N MET A 73 -8.89 -17.60 10.70
CA MET A 73 -8.14 -16.38 10.47
C MET A 73 -7.84 -15.63 11.78
N LEU A 74 -8.78 -15.59 12.74
CA LEU A 74 -8.49 -15.07 14.08
C LEU A 74 -7.41 -15.89 14.80
N GLU A 75 -7.39 -17.22 14.64
CA GLU A 75 -6.32 -18.05 15.17
C GLU A 75 -4.95 -17.74 14.56
N VAL A 76 -4.90 -17.44 13.26
CA VAL A 76 -3.66 -16.98 12.60
C VAL A 76 -3.16 -15.68 13.24
N LEU A 77 -4.05 -14.71 13.49
CA LEU A 77 -3.68 -13.46 14.17
C LEU A 77 -3.16 -13.74 15.57
N ARG A 78 -3.88 -14.54 16.37
CA ARG A 78 -3.48 -14.91 17.74
C ARG A 78 -2.12 -15.58 17.75
N PHE A 79 -1.86 -16.55 16.87
CA PHE A 79 -0.59 -17.25 16.80
C PHE A 79 0.61 -16.29 16.73
N TRP A 80 0.54 -15.29 15.85
CA TRP A 80 1.62 -14.32 15.69
C TRP A 80 1.66 -13.28 16.83
N LEU A 81 0.52 -12.89 17.39
CA LEU A 81 0.44 -12.00 18.55
C LEU A 81 0.98 -12.66 19.82
N ASP A 82 0.73 -13.96 20.01
CA ASP A 82 1.29 -14.79 21.07
C ASP A 82 2.82 -14.90 20.98
N LEU A 83 3.37 -14.87 19.75
CA LEU A 83 4.82 -14.78 19.52
C LEU A 83 5.39 -13.37 19.80
N GLY A 84 4.54 -12.35 19.89
CA GLY A 84 4.90 -11.00 20.30
C GLY A 84 5.03 -9.96 19.18
N ILE A 85 4.47 -10.19 17.99
CA ILE A 85 4.41 -9.14 16.95
C ILE A 85 3.58 -7.95 17.43
N ASP A 86 3.96 -6.73 17.03
CA ASP A 86 3.30 -5.49 17.50
C ASP A 86 2.02 -5.12 16.74
N GLY A 87 1.71 -5.84 15.65
CA GLY A 87 0.52 -5.58 14.85
C GLY A 87 0.62 -6.13 13.44
N PHE A 88 -0.39 -5.80 12.63
CA PHE A 88 -0.50 -6.24 11.25
C PHE A 88 -0.90 -5.10 10.32
N ARG A 89 -0.33 -5.11 9.12
CA ARG A 89 -1.01 -4.57 7.94
C ARG A 89 -2.01 -5.63 7.47
N LEU A 90 -3.30 -5.30 7.53
CA LEU A 90 -4.35 -6.13 6.99
C LEU A 90 -4.45 -5.84 5.48
N ASP A 91 -3.93 -6.79 4.71
CA ASP A 91 -3.87 -6.76 3.25
C ASP A 91 -5.25 -7.01 2.64
N ALA A 92 -5.57 -6.34 1.53
CA ALA A 92 -6.76 -6.64 0.72
C ALA A 92 -8.11 -6.62 1.48
N VAL A 93 -8.22 -5.88 2.59
CA VAL A 93 -9.41 -5.88 3.45
C VAL A 93 -10.72 -5.47 2.77
N PRO A 94 -10.76 -4.67 1.69
CA PRO A 94 -12.03 -4.36 1.04
C PRO A 94 -12.76 -5.53 0.41
N TYR A 95 -12.08 -6.66 0.24
CA TYR A 95 -12.50 -7.73 -0.66
C TYR A 95 -12.95 -9.02 0.04
N LEU A 96 -13.12 -9.00 1.37
CA LEU A 96 -13.37 -10.23 2.16
C LEU A 96 -14.69 -10.93 1.82
N TYR A 97 -15.74 -10.18 1.51
CA TYR A 97 -17.06 -10.72 1.18
C TYR A 97 -17.47 -10.32 -0.24
N ALA A 98 -18.30 -11.16 -0.87
CA ALA A 98 -18.92 -10.88 -2.16
C ALA A 98 -20.45 -11.02 -2.09
N ARG A 99 -21.17 -10.13 -2.77
CA ARG A 99 -22.63 -10.10 -2.82
C ARG A 99 -23.11 -9.75 -4.23
N GLU A 100 -24.17 -10.43 -4.66
CA GLU A 100 -24.80 -10.15 -5.94
C GLU A 100 -25.39 -8.74 -6.00
N GLY A 101 -25.29 -8.10 -7.16
CA GLY A 101 -25.73 -6.71 -7.38
C GLY A 101 -24.87 -5.67 -6.68
N THR A 102 -23.64 -6.02 -6.29
CA THR A 102 -22.64 -5.10 -5.72
C THR A 102 -21.31 -5.27 -6.45
N ASN A 103 -20.42 -4.28 -6.33
CA ASN A 103 -19.05 -4.39 -6.82
C ASN A 103 -18.15 -5.30 -5.94
N CYS A 104 -18.69 -5.89 -4.88
CA CYS A 104 -17.98 -6.75 -3.93
C CYS A 104 -16.79 -6.07 -3.23
N GLU A 105 -16.90 -4.77 -2.95
CA GLU A 105 -15.90 -4.00 -2.20
C GLU A 105 -16.58 -3.26 -1.03
N ASN A 106 -15.90 -3.10 0.10
CA ASN A 106 -16.35 -2.29 1.25
C ASN A 106 -17.72 -2.73 1.81
N LEU A 107 -18.05 -4.03 1.73
CA LEU A 107 -19.37 -4.50 2.15
C LEU A 107 -19.54 -4.42 3.68
N PRO A 108 -20.75 -4.19 4.21
CA PRO A 108 -20.99 -4.11 5.65
C PRO A 108 -20.50 -5.33 6.44
N GLU A 109 -20.56 -6.53 5.86
CA GLU A 109 -20.07 -7.76 6.48
C GLU A 109 -18.54 -7.79 6.63
N THR A 110 -17.82 -7.17 5.69
CA THR A 110 -16.37 -6.94 5.79
C THR A 110 -16.06 -6.12 7.03
N HIS A 111 -16.73 -4.98 7.19
CA HIS A 111 -16.59 -4.10 8.36
C HIS A 111 -16.99 -4.81 9.66
N ALA A 112 -18.08 -5.58 9.66
CA ALA A 112 -18.50 -6.36 10.82
C ALA A 112 -17.44 -7.38 11.27
N TYR A 113 -16.77 -8.03 10.31
CA TYR A 113 -15.67 -8.94 10.62
C TYR A 113 -14.43 -8.18 11.13
N LEU A 114 -14.10 -7.02 10.58
CA LEU A 114 -13.00 -6.19 11.07
C LEU A 114 -13.24 -5.68 12.50
N LYS A 115 -14.48 -5.31 12.87
CA LYS A 115 -14.85 -5.00 14.26
C LYS A 115 -14.61 -6.19 15.18
N ARG A 116 -14.94 -7.40 14.73
CA ARG A 116 -14.66 -8.65 15.48
C ARG A 116 -13.16 -8.87 15.66
N VAL A 117 -12.36 -8.64 14.62
CA VAL A 117 -10.89 -8.70 14.68
C VAL A 117 -10.36 -7.69 15.70
N ARG A 118 -10.78 -6.42 15.62
CA ARG A 118 -10.37 -5.37 16.54
C ARG A 118 -10.73 -5.70 17.99
N ALA A 119 -11.97 -6.11 18.25
CA ALA A 119 -12.42 -6.47 19.59
C ALA A 119 -11.60 -7.62 20.19
N GLU A 120 -11.21 -8.60 19.37
CA GLU A 120 -10.38 -9.72 19.82
C GLU A 120 -8.95 -9.27 20.14
N VAL A 121 -8.37 -8.42 19.30
CA VAL A 121 -7.02 -7.86 19.50
C VAL A 121 -7.00 -7.01 20.77
N ASP A 122 -7.92 -6.06 20.94
CA ASP A 122 -7.98 -5.19 22.11
C ASP A 122 -8.19 -5.97 23.42
N ARG A 123 -8.97 -7.06 23.36
CA ARG A 123 -9.28 -7.90 24.53
C ARG A 123 -8.08 -8.74 24.98
N LEU A 124 -7.29 -9.28 24.06
CA LEU A 124 -6.22 -10.24 24.36
C LEU A 124 -4.82 -9.62 24.33
N TYR A 125 -4.61 -8.61 23.50
CA TYR A 125 -3.31 -8.03 23.19
C TYR A 125 -3.42 -6.50 23.17
N PRO A 126 -3.43 -5.85 24.35
CA PRO A 126 -3.39 -4.39 24.41
C PRO A 126 -2.09 -3.85 23.76
N ASP A 127 -2.15 -2.60 23.30
CA ASP A 127 -1.04 -1.88 22.64
C ASP A 127 -0.56 -2.49 21.32
N ARG A 128 -1.47 -3.10 20.55
CA ARG A 128 -1.19 -3.61 19.20
C ARG A 128 -1.89 -2.80 18.12
N VAL A 129 -1.29 -2.76 16.93
CA VAL A 129 -1.80 -1.95 15.82
C VAL A 129 -2.39 -2.81 14.70
N LEU A 130 -3.49 -2.34 14.12
CA LEU A 130 -4.08 -2.88 12.89
C LEU A 130 -4.10 -1.76 11.86
N LEU A 131 -3.43 -2.00 10.74
CA LEU A 131 -3.29 -1.05 9.63
C LEU A 131 -4.02 -1.58 8.40
N ALA A 132 -5.11 -0.93 8.00
CA ALA A 132 -5.87 -1.28 6.82
C ALA A 132 -5.14 -0.87 5.54
N GLU A 133 -5.01 -1.82 4.63
CA GLU A 133 -4.79 -1.52 3.23
C GLU A 133 -6.14 -1.44 2.50
N ALA A 134 -6.69 -0.23 2.44
CA ALA A 134 -7.89 0.08 1.65
C ALA A 134 -7.55 1.16 0.61
N ASN A 135 -7.24 0.75 -0.62
CA ASN A 135 -7.07 1.67 -1.74
C ASN A 135 -8.44 2.07 -2.29
N GLN A 136 -9.12 2.98 -1.60
CA GLN A 136 -10.49 3.44 -1.90
C GLN A 136 -10.55 4.98 -1.89
N TRP A 137 -11.71 5.56 -2.22
CA TRP A 137 -11.92 7.01 -2.08
C TRP A 137 -11.91 7.42 -0.60
N PRO A 138 -11.57 8.69 -0.26
CA PRO A 138 -11.40 9.11 1.13
C PRO A 138 -12.59 8.78 2.05
N ALA A 139 -13.82 8.94 1.56
CA ALA A 139 -15.02 8.67 2.33
C ALA A 139 -15.12 7.19 2.73
N ASP A 140 -14.83 6.28 1.79
CA ASP A 140 -14.90 4.84 2.00
C ASP A 140 -13.74 4.36 2.89
N VAL A 141 -12.53 4.93 2.73
CA VAL A 141 -11.37 4.55 3.58
C VAL A 141 -11.63 4.90 5.05
N VAL A 142 -12.34 6.00 5.33
CA VAL A 142 -12.64 6.40 6.70
C VAL A 142 -13.53 5.38 7.43
N GLU A 143 -14.36 4.62 6.70
CA GLU A 143 -15.20 3.57 7.30
C GLU A 143 -14.36 2.46 7.96
N TYR A 144 -13.13 2.22 7.48
CA TYR A 144 -12.21 1.22 8.06
C TYR A 144 -11.66 1.60 9.44
N PHE A 145 -11.89 2.82 9.91
CA PHE A 145 -11.63 3.19 11.31
C PHE A 145 -12.78 2.77 12.25
N GLY A 146 -13.95 2.44 11.70
CA GLY A 146 -15.13 2.03 12.45
C GLY A 146 -15.96 3.20 12.97
N ASP A 147 -16.79 2.93 13.97
CA ASP A 147 -17.76 3.89 14.52
C ASP A 147 -17.05 5.02 15.29
N PRO A 148 -17.18 6.30 14.84
CA PRO A 148 -16.63 7.44 15.57
C PRO A 148 -17.21 7.60 16.98
N GLY A 149 -18.47 7.21 17.19
CA GLY A 149 -19.12 7.25 18.51
C GLY A 149 -18.53 6.28 19.52
N ALA A 150 -17.91 5.19 19.04
CA ALA A 150 -17.16 4.23 19.85
C ALA A 150 -15.66 4.58 19.97
N GLY A 151 -15.22 5.69 19.35
CA GLY A 151 -13.81 6.08 19.31
C GLY A 151 -12.98 5.36 18.25
N GLY A 152 -13.62 4.60 17.34
CA GLY A 152 -12.97 3.81 16.29
C GLY A 152 -12.78 2.34 16.68
N ASP A 153 -13.72 1.48 16.29
CA ASP A 153 -13.80 0.07 16.67
C ASP A 153 -13.40 -0.91 15.55
N GLU A 154 -12.71 -0.45 14.50
CA GLU A 154 -12.12 -1.29 13.45
C GLU A 154 -10.59 -1.14 13.42
N CYS A 155 -9.98 -0.65 12.34
CA CYS A 155 -8.54 -0.53 12.26
C CYS A 155 -8.04 0.73 12.99
N HIS A 156 -6.90 0.59 13.66
CA HIS A 156 -6.21 1.72 14.30
C HIS A 156 -5.66 2.70 13.25
N MET A 157 -5.20 2.15 12.13
CA MET A 157 -4.62 2.91 11.04
C MET A 157 -5.21 2.50 9.70
N ALA A 158 -5.20 3.42 8.74
CA ALA A 158 -5.45 3.12 7.33
C ALA A 158 -4.45 3.91 6.48
N PHE A 159 -4.04 3.35 5.35
CA PHE A 159 -3.18 4.08 4.41
C PHE A 159 -3.95 5.20 3.71
N HIS A 160 -3.33 6.38 3.63
CA HIS A 160 -3.92 7.55 2.98
C HIS A 160 -3.70 7.52 1.46
N PHE A 161 -4.15 6.45 0.80
CA PHE A 161 -4.05 6.27 -0.65
C PHE A 161 -4.53 7.48 -1.48
N PRO A 162 -5.64 8.16 -1.13
CA PRO A 162 -6.13 9.28 -1.94
C PRO A 162 -5.15 10.45 -2.10
N VAL A 163 -4.34 10.74 -1.07
CA VAL A 163 -3.40 11.87 -1.06
C VAL A 163 -2.15 11.56 -1.88
N MET A 164 -1.70 10.30 -1.89
CA MET A 164 -0.41 9.92 -2.49
C MET A 164 -0.32 10.34 -3.97
N PRO A 165 -1.24 10.00 -4.90
CA PRO A 165 -1.16 10.43 -6.29
C PRO A 165 -1.25 11.95 -6.46
N ARG A 166 -2.01 12.61 -5.57
CA ARG A 166 -2.25 14.07 -5.63
C ARG A 166 -0.98 14.85 -5.25
N ILE A 167 -0.10 14.29 -4.41
CA ILE A 167 1.23 14.89 -4.16
C ILE A 167 2.05 14.93 -5.46
N PHE A 168 2.11 13.83 -6.21
CA PHE A 168 2.82 13.78 -7.50
C PHE A 168 2.20 14.77 -8.50
N MET A 169 0.88 14.76 -8.65
CA MET A 169 0.19 15.70 -9.53
C MET A 169 0.44 17.16 -9.16
N ALA A 170 0.38 17.52 -7.87
CA ALA A 170 0.54 18.89 -7.41
C ALA A 170 1.93 19.43 -7.72
N VAL A 171 2.97 18.63 -7.46
CA VAL A 171 4.34 19.05 -7.78
C VAL A 171 4.52 19.18 -9.28
N ARG A 172 3.96 18.25 -10.07
CA ARG A 172 4.15 18.29 -11.53
C ARG A 172 3.36 19.40 -12.23
N ARG A 173 2.20 19.77 -11.69
CA ARG A 173 1.39 20.91 -12.13
C ARG A 173 1.88 22.26 -11.58
N GLU A 174 2.85 22.24 -10.66
CA GLU A 174 3.27 23.42 -9.89
C GLU A 174 2.09 24.12 -9.20
N GLN A 175 1.13 23.34 -8.69
CA GLN A 175 -0.11 23.84 -8.10
C GLN A 175 -0.50 23.03 -6.86
N ARG A 176 -0.84 23.70 -5.76
CA ARG A 176 -1.22 23.05 -4.50
C ARG A 176 -2.59 22.36 -4.53
N TYR A 177 -3.47 22.76 -5.44
CA TYR A 177 -4.89 22.38 -5.43
C TYR A 177 -5.16 20.87 -5.35
N PRO A 178 -4.43 19.98 -6.07
CA PRO A 178 -4.67 18.55 -5.94
C PRO A 178 -4.50 18.03 -4.50
N ILE A 179 -3.53 18.57 -3.74
CA ILE A 179 -3.35 18.23 -2.32
C ILE A 179 -4.43 18.90 -1.48
N SER A 180 -4.66 20.20 -1.67
CA SER A 180 -5.62 20.97 -0.87
C SER A 180 -7.05 20.40 -0.95
N GLU A 181 -7.50 20.07 -2.15
CA GLU A 181 -8.85 19.57 -2.41
C GLU A 181 -9.05 18.19 -1.79
N ILE A 182 -8.11 17.26 -1.96
CA ILE A 182 -8.26 15.91 -1.41
C ILE A 182 -8.14 15.92 0.12
N MET A 183 -7.28 16.75 0.70
CA MET A 183 -7.17 16.92 2.15
C MET A 183 -8.44 17.53 2.73
N ALA A 184 -9.05 18.51 2.05
CA ALA A 184 -10.31 19.12 2.48
C ALA A 184 -11.52 18.17 2.34
N GLN A 185 -11.49 17.26 1.36
CA GLN A 185 -12.52 16.24 1.15
C GLN A 185 -12.38 15.03 2.08
N THR A 186 -11.21 14.85 2.71
CA THR A 186 -10.97 13.72 3.61
C THR A 186 -11.73 13.94 4.92
N PRO A 187 -12.69 13.06 5.27
CA PRO A 187 -13.45 13.22 6.51
C PRO A 187 -12.57 13.11 7.76
N LYS A 188 -13.07 13.65 8.88
CA LYS A 188 -12.42 13.45 10.18
C LYS A 188 -12.48 11.98 10.57
N ILE A 189 -11.38 11.51 11.17
CA ILE A 189 -11.26 10.15 11.69
C ILE A 189 -11.48 10.14 13.21
N PRO A 190 -11.78 8.98 13.82
CA PRO A 190 -11.86 8.87 15.28
C PRO A 190 -10.55 9.27 15.97
N GLU A 191 -10.62 9.83 17.19
CA GLU A 191 -9.45 10.38 17.90
C GLU A 191 -8.37 9.33 18.22
N SER A 192 -8.75 8.05 18.35
CA SER A 192 -7.80 6.96 18.61
C SER A 192 -7.13 6.40 17.35
N CYS A 193 -7.53 6.88 16.17
CA CYS A 193 -7.09 6.39 14.87
C CYS A 193 -6.05 7.31 14.23
N GLN A 194 -5.33 6.79 13.23
CA GLN A 194 -4.26 7.53 12.57
C GLN A 194 -4.09 7.17 11.09
N TRP A 195 -3.81 8.16 10.25
CA TRP A 195 -3.44 7.92 8.85
C TRP A 195 -2.02 7.36 8.73
N GLY A 196 -1.82 6.38 7.84
CA GLY A 196 -0.52 5.98 7.32
C GLY A 196 -0.22 6.73 6.03
N ILE A 197 0.77 7.64 6.03
CA ILE A 197 1.15 8.39 4.83
C ILE A 197 2.38 7.74 4.20
N PHE A 198 2.40 7.61 2.88
CA PHE A 198 3.53 7.06 2.14
C PHE A 198 3.64 7.73 0.77
N LEU A 199 4.82 7.64 0.16
CA LEU A 199 5.05 8.14 -1.21
C LEU A 199 5.06 7.01 -2.22
N ARG A 200 5.73 5.90 -1.87
CA ARG A 200 5.84 4.67 -2.65
C ARG A 200 5.84 3.47 -1.72
N ASN A 201 5.62 2.28 -2.28
CA ASN A 201 5.61 1.01 -1.56
C ASN A 201 6.15 -0.09 -2.50
N HIS A 202 5.91 -1.34 -2.14
CA HIS A 202 6.36 -2.52 -2.90
C HIS A 202 5.47 -2.84 -4.11
N ASP A 203 4.39 -2.09 -4.33
CA ASP A 203 3.51 -2.20 -5.48
C ASP A 203 3.77 -1.05 -6.47
N GLU A 204 3.01 -1.03 -7.56
CA GLU A 204 2.93 0.12 -8.42
C GLU A 204 2.36 1.36 -7.70
N LEU A 205 2.62 2.54 -8.27
CA LEU A 205 1.88 3.73 -7.93
C LEU A 205 0.47 3.53 -8.49
N THR A 206 -0.43 3.03 -7.66
CA THR A 206 -1.81 2.74 -8.03
C THR A 206 -2.54 4.01 -8.45
N LEU A 207 -3.27 3.92 -9.56
CA LEU A 207 -4.12 4.95 -10.14
C LEU A 207 -5.55 4.42 -10.32
N GLU A 208 -5.97 3.49 -9.46
CA GLU A 208 -7.32 2.96 -9.46
C GLU A 208 -8.32 4.01 -8.97
N MET A 209 -8.00 4.69 -7.86
CA MET A 209 -8.86 5.67 -7.19
C MET A 209 -8.52 7.12 -7.57
N VAL A 210 -8.45 7.36 -8.87
CA VAL A 210 -8.34 8.68 -9.50
C VAL A 210 -9.31 8.76 -10.68
N THR A 211 -9.66 9.97 -11.12
CA THR A 211 -10.50 10.12 -12.32
C THR A 211 -9.73 9.69 -13.58
N ASP A 212 -10.44 9.39 -14.66
CA ASP A 212 -9.81 9.00 -15.93
C ASP A 212 -8.84 10.07 -16.46
N GLU A 213 -9.21 11.35 -16.33
CA GLU A 213 -8.35 12.48 -16.73
C GLU A 213 -7.09 12.59 -15.87
N GLU A 214 -7.22 12.39 -14.55
CA GLU A 214 -6.07 12.35 -13.65
C GLU A 214 -5.15 11.17 -13.97
N ARG A 215 -5.72 10.01 -14.30
CA ARG A 215 -4.97 8.80 -14.68
C ARG A 215 -4.17 9.03 -15.96
N ASP A 216 -4.81 9.57 -17.00
CA ASP A 216 -4.15 9.87 -18.28
C ASP A 216 -3.04 10.91 -18.12
N TYR A 217 -3.27 11.93 -17.28
CA TYR A 217 -2.25 12.91 -16.91
C TYR A 217 -1.05 12.24 -16.23
N MET A 218 -1.30 11.40 -15.21
CA MET A 218 -0.24 10.69 -14.48
C MET A 218 0.56 9.77 -15.39
N TYR A 219 -0.08 9.05 -16.31
CA TYR A 219 0.63 8.23 -17.29
C TYR A 219 1.49 9.05 -18.24
N THR A 220 1.00 10.19 -18.72
CA THR A 220 1.73 11.04 -19.65
C THR A 220 3.00 11.61 -19.00
N GLU A 221 2.90 12.03 -17.75
CA GLU A 221 4.03 12.66 -17.04
C GLU A 221 5.03 11.63 -16.49
N TYR A 222 4.56 10.54 -15.89
CA TYR A 222 5.38 9.63 -15.08
C TYR A 222 5.65 8.27 -15.72
N ALA A 223 4.93 7.89 -16.78
CA ALA A 223 5.07 6.60 -17.47
C ALA A 223 5.35 6.77 -18.98
N LYS A 224 6.46 7.46 -19.29
CA LYS A 224 6.91 7.77 -20.67
C LYS A 224 7.20 6.51 -21.50
N ASP A 225 7.64 5.43 -20.87
CA ASP A 225 7.79 4.13 -21.50
C ASP A 225 6.59 3.25 -21.13
N PRO A 226 5.89 2.61 -22.09
CA PRO A 226 4.76 1.75 -21.81
C PRO A 226 5.04 0.66 -20.77
N ARG A 227 6.29 0.16 -20.68
CA ARG A 227 6.69 -0.87 -19.70
C ARG A 227 6.68 -0.37 -18.26
N MET A 228 6.65 0.95 -18.04
CA MET A 228 6.53 1.53 -16.70
C MET A 228 5.13 1.35 -16.12
N LYS A 229 4.13 1.04 -16.96
CA LYS A 229 2.78 0.74 -16.52
C LYS A 229 2.69 -0.73 -16.07
N ALA A 230 1.84 -0.97 -15.08
CA ALA A 230 1.40 -2.30 -14.67
C ALA A 230 0.01 -2.19 -14.06
N ASN A 231 -0.93 -3.03 -14.50
CA ASN A 231 -2.34 -2.93 -14.18
C ASN A 231 -2.83 -1.48 -14.37
N ILE A 232 -3.51 -0.92 -13.37
CA ILE A 232 -3.93 0.48 -13.34
C ILE A 232 -2.96 1.30 -12.48
N GLY A 233 -1.67 1.34 -12.87
CA GLY A 233 -0.65 2.09 -12.13
C GLY A 233 0.73 2.15 -12.78
N ILE A 234 1.69 2.72 -12.04
CA ILE A 234 3.07 2.98 -12.50
C ILE A 234 4.09 2.28 -11.60
N ARG A 235 4.75 1.23 -12.09
CA ARG A 235 5.69 0.37 -11.35
C ARG A 235 7.10 0.94 -11.28
N ARG A 236 7.24 2.13 -10.67
CA ARG A 236 8.52 2.84 -10.52
C ARG A 236 8.80 3.28 -9.10
N ARG A 237 10.09 3.46 -8.77
CA ARG A 237 10.57 3.99 -7.49
C ARG A 237 10.52 5.51 -7.44
N LEU A 238 10.64 6.08 -6.23
CA LEU A 238 10.53 7.52 -5.99
C LEU A 238 11.58 8.34 -6.77
N ALA A 239 12.87 8.05 -6.61
CA ALA A 239 13.94 8.77 -7.32
C ALA A 239 13.79 8.69 -8.85
N PRO A 240 13.55 7.51 -9.43
CA PRO A 240 13.17 7.35 -10.83
C PRO A 240 11.94 8.17 -11.30
N LEU A 241 10.87 8.26 -10.49
CA LEU A 241 9.68 9.06 -10.79
C LEU A 241 9.96 10.56 -10.80
N LEU A 242 10.92 11.02 -9.99
CA LEU A 242 11.28 12.43 -9.84
C LEU A 242 12.52 12.81 -10.67
N ASP A 243 12.84 12.02 -11.71
CA ASP A 243 13.99 12.21 -12.60
C ASP A 243 15.34 12.38 -11.84
N ASN A 244 15.45 11.74 -10.66
CA ASN A 244 16.58 11.87 -9.71
C ASN A 244 16.87 13.31 -9.24
N ASP A 245 15.88 14.21 -9.32
CA ASP A 245 16.00 15.58 -8.83
C ASP A 245 16.03 15.58 -7.29
N ARG A 246 17.20 15.88 -6.74
CA ARG A 246 17.43 15.92 -5.30
C ARG A 246 16.50 16.91 -4.58
N ASN A 247 16.20 18.05 -5.18
CA ASN A 247 15.33 19.04 -4.54
C ASN A 247 13.89 18.53 -4.44
N GLN A 248 13.42 17.81 -5.47
CA GLN A 248 12.11 17.18 -5.42
C GLN A 248 12.09 16.01 -4.43
N LEU A 249 13.13 15.19 -4.37
CA LEU A 249 13.22 14.12 -3.36
C LEU A 249 13.11 14.67 -1.93
N GLU A 250 13.81 15.78 -1.65
CA GLU A 250 13.72 16.48 -0.37
C GLU A 250 12.33 17.08 -0.15
N LEU A 251 11.73 17.73 -1.15
CA LEU A 251 10.38 18.30 -1.05
C LEU A 251 9.32 17.23 -0.74
N PHE A 252 9.30 16.14 -1.50
CA PHE A 252 8.35 15.05 -1.30
C PHE A 252 8.53 14.40 0.08
N THR A 253 9.79 14.19 0.51
CA THR A 253 10.07 13.64 1.84
C THR A 253 9.67 14.63 2.94
N ALA A 254 9.85 15.93 2.76
CA ALA A 254 9.39 16.94 3.70
C ALA A 254 7.86 16.95 3.82
N LEU A 255 7.12 16.83 2.70
CA LEU A 255 5.67 16.67 2.71
C LEU A 255 5.24 15.41 3.46
N LEU A 256 5.85 14.25 3.15
CA LEU A 256 5.60 12.99 3.85
C LEU A 256 5.76 13.12 5.37
N LEU A 257 6.82 13.80 5.82
CA LEU A 257 7.14 13.93 7.24
C LEU A 257 6.31 15.00 7.97
N SER A 258 5.64 15.92 7.25
CA SER A 258 4.94 17.08 7.82
C SER A 258 3.42 17.08 7.66
N LEU A 259 2.87 16.28 6.75
CA LEU A 259 1.42 16.04 6.64
C LEU A 259 0.87 15.24 7.85
N PRO A 260 -0.43 15.33 8.16
CA PRO A 260 -1.01 14.69 9.34
C PRO A 260 -1.14 13.17 9.19
N GLY A 261 -0.32 12.44 9.93
CA GLY A 261 -0.27 10.98 9.88
C GLY A 261 1.06 10.42 10.40
N SER A 262 1.20 9.10 10.34
CA SER A 262 2.45 8.39 10.57
C SER A 262 3.10 8.03 9.22
N PRO A 263 4.32 8.52 8.94
CA PRO A 263 4.97 8.30 7.64
C PRO A 263 5.54 6.89 7.53
N VAL A 264 5.42 6.29 6.35
CA VAL A 264 6.03 5.02 5.96
C VAL A 264 7.03 5.30 4.84
N LEU A 265 8.30 4.97 5.09
CA LEU A 265 9.37 5.03 4.10
C LEU A 265 9.57 3.64 3.49
N TYR A 266 9.70 3.59 2.17
CA TYR A 266 10.02 2.35 1.47
C TYR A 266 11.54 2.14 1.40
N TYR A 267 12.00 0.93 1.72
CA TYR A 267 13.43 0.65 1.87
C TYR A 267 14.21 1.07 0.62
N GLY A 268 15.31 1.78 0.79
CA GLY A 268 16.15 2.26 -0.30
C GLY A 268 15.77 3.61 -0.88
N ASP A 269 14.56 4.13 -0.62
CA ASP A 269 14.20 5.49 -1.05
C ASP A 269 15.02 6.55 -0.28
N GLU A 270 15.47 6.24 0.94
CA GLU A 270 16.35 7.09 1.74
C GLU A 270 17.75 7.28 1.15
N ILE A 271 18.18 6.39 0.24
CA ILE A 271 19.40 6.54 -0.56
C ILE A 271 19.10 6.89 -2.02
N GLY A 272 17.84 6.94 -2.43
CA GLY A 272 17.45 7.22 -3.82
C GLY A 272 17.67 6.04 -4.76
N MET A 273 17.34 4.81 -4.32
CA MET A 273 17.42 3.63 -5.16
C MET A 273 16.58 3.77 -6.44
N GLY A 274 17.11 3.18 -7.52
CA GLY A 274 16.42 3.07 -8.80
C GLY A 274 15.49 1.87 -8.90
N ASP A 275 14.87 1.72 -10.06
CA ASP A 275 14.03 0.59 -10.43
C ASP A 275 14.59 -0.15 -11.66
N ASN A 276 14.08 -1.36 -11.91
CA ASN A 276 14.35 -2.12 -13.12
C ASN A 276 13.05 -2.57 -13.80
N ILE A 277 12.53 -1.73 -14.69
CA ILE A 277 11.26 -1.94 -15.41
C ILE A 277 11.25 -3.15 -16.36
N TRP A 278 12.39 -3.84 -16.54
CA TRP A 278 12.48 -5.07 -17.31
C TRP A 278 12.17 -6.32 -16.49
N LEU A 279 12.12 -6.20 -15.17
CA LEU A 279 11.64 -7.27 -14.30
C LEU A 279 10.11 -7.42 -14.42
N GLY A 280 9.62 -8.63 -14.20
CA GLY A 280 8.19 -8.95 -14.31
C GLY A 280 7.36 -8.31 -13.19
N ASP A 281 6.09 -8.02 -13.49
CA ASP A 281 5.13 -7.47 -12.52
C ASP A 281 5.75 -6.27 -11.72
N ARG A 282 5.63 -6.28 -10.39
CA ARG A 282 6.12 -5.25 -9.48
C ARG A 282 7.55 -5.48 -8.99
N ASP A 283 8.25 -6.51 -9.48
CA ASP A 283 9.65 -6.77 -9.09
C ASP A 283 10.59 -5.64 -9.49
N ALA A 284 10.16 -4.76 -10.41
CA ALA A 284 10.85 -3.54 -10.78
C ALA A 284 11.29 -2.68 -9.58
N VAL A 285 10.52 -2.68 -8.49
CA VAL A 285 10.81 -1.88 -7.29
C VAL A 285 11.28 -2.70 -6.08
N ARG A 286 11.51 -4.01 -6.26
CA ARG A 286 11.81 -4.99 -5.18
C ARG A 286 13.24 -5.54 -5.24
N THR A 287 14.12 -4.87 -5.97
CA THR A 287 15.52 -5.27 -6.12
C THR A 287 16.27 -5.22 -4.78
N PRO A 288 17.36 -5.99 -4.62
CA PRO A 288 18.08 -6.04 -3.35
C PRO A 288 18.60 -4.67 -2.91
N MET A 289 18.61 -4.44 -1.59
CA MET A 289 19.13 -3.21 -0.98
C MET A 289 20.61 -2.98 -1.34
N GLN A 290 20.98 -1.73 -1.61
CA GLN A 290 22.34 -1.35 -2.05
C GLN A 290 23.20 -0.88 -0.88
N TRP A 291 23.87 -1.81 -0.19
CA TRP A 291 24.66 -1.51 1.01
C TRP A 291 26.04 -0.91 0.71
N THR A 292 26.76 -1.47 -0.26
CA THR A 292 28.15 -1.11 -0.58
C THR A 292 28.36 -1.12 -2.11
N PRO A 293 29.47 -0.55 -2.62
CA PRO A 293 29.83 -0.66 -4.04
C PRO A 293 30.42 -2.03 -4.42
N ASP A 294 30.51 -2.98 -3.48
CA ASP A 294 31.09 -4.31 -3.70
C ASP A 294 30.09 -5.27 -4.38
N ARG A 295 30.52 -6.50 -4.64
CA ARG A 295 29.74 -7.60 -5.22
C ARG A 295 28.32 -7.67 -4.66
N ASN A 296 27.35 -7.78 -5.57
CA ASN A 296 25.91 -7.84 -5.25
C ASN A 296 25.46 -6.67 -4.37
N ALA A 297 26.06 -5.48 -4.52
CA ALA A 297 25.81 -4.31 -3.68
C ALA A 297 26.04 -4.55 -2.17
N GLY A 298 26.85 -5.55 -1.79
CA GLY A 298 27.00 -6.00 -0.40
C GLY A 298 25.80 -6.75 0.18
N PHE A 299 24.75 -7.03 -0.60
CA PHE A 299 23.55 -7.72 -0.15
C PHE A 299 23.78 -9.21 0.14
N SER A 300 24.62 -9.87 -0.65
CA SER A 300 24.89 -11.30 -0.53
C SER A 300 26.25 -11.68 -1.12
N GLN A 301 26.86 -12.74 -0.61
CA GLN A 301 28.12 -13.29 -1.11
C GLN A 301 27.92 -14.40 -2.16
N CYS A 302 26.68 -14.78 -2.49
CA CYS A 302 26.41 -15.83 -3.45
C CYS A 302 26.83 -15.44 -4.88
N ASP A 303 26.87 -16.43 -5.79
CA ASP A 303 26.96 -16.17 -7.23
C ASP A 303 25.88 -15.14 -7.65
N PRO A 304 26.20 -14.06 -8.37
CA PRO A 304 25.21 -13.06 -8.78
C PRO A 304 23.99 -13.65 -9.50
N ALA A 305 24.17 -14.72 -10.27
CA ALA A 305 23.07 -15.40 -10.97
C ALA A 305 22.14 -16.19 -10.05
N ARG A 306 22.50 -16.35 -8.77
CA ARG A 306 21.70 -17.01 -7.73
C ARG A 306 20.94 -16.03 -6.81
N LEU A 307 21.04 -14.73 -7.07
CA LEU A 307 20.20 -13.76 -6.37
C LEU A 307 18.74 -13.98 -6.75
N TYR A 308 17.83 -13.73 -5.81
CA TYR A 308 16.39 -13.83 -6.08
C TYR A 308 15.93 -12.81 -7.14
N LEU A 309 16.53 -11.61 -7.12
CA LEU A 309 16.43 -10.58 -8.16
C LEU A 309 17.80 -9.94 -8.36
N PRO A 310 18.11 -9.43 -9.57
CA PRO A 310 19.36 -8.73 -9.82
C PRO A 310 19.40 -7.39 -9.06
N VAL A 311 20.61 -6.96 -8.70
CA VAL A 311 20.87 -5.58 -8.24
C VAL A 311 20.75 -4.60 -9.40
N ILE A 312 20.50 -3.32 -9.10
CA ILE A 312 20.49 -2.26 -10.12
C ILE A 312 21.93 -1.97 -10.56
N MET A 313 22.15 -1.90 -11.87
CA MET A 313 23.48 -1.71 -12.47
C MET A 313 23.50 -0.63 -13.55
N ASP A 314 22.42 0.13 -13.71
CA ASP A 314 22.42 1.23 -14.67
C ASP A 314 23.35 2.37 -14.23
N PRO A 315 23.80 3.25 -15.14
CA PRO A 315 24.79 4.28 -14.83
C PRO A 315 24.35 5.33 -13.80
N ILE A 316 23.03 5.50 -13.58
CA ILE A 316 22.49 6.54 -12.71
C ILE A 316 22.20 5.96 -11.31
N TYR A 317 21.51 4.83 -11.24
CA TYR A 317 21.04 4.26 -9.96
C TYR A 317 21.81 3.02 -9.51
N GLY A 318 22.79 2.56 -10.30
CA GLY A 318 23.57 1.37 -9.99
C GLY A 318 24.27 1.45 -8.64
N TYR A 319 24.42 0.31 -7.96
CA TYR A 319 24.97 0.25 -6.60
C TYR A 319 26.39 0.81 -6.46
N GLN A 320 27.15 0.90 -7.56
CA GLN A 320 28.47 1.55 -7.57
C GLN A 320 28.38 3.06 -7.29
N ALA A 321 27.28 3.72 -7.69
CA ALA A 321 27.01 5.13 -7.46
C ALA A 321 26.09 5.36 -6.25
N VAL A 322 25.05 4.53 -6.10
CA VAL A 322 24.04 4.66 -5.05
C VAL A 322 24.16 3.51 -4.05
N ASN A 323 24.79 3.75 -2.90
CA ASN A 323 24.83 2.76 -1.83
C ASN A 323 24.94 3.41 -0.44
N VAL A 324 24.57 2.66 0.60
CA VAL A 324 24.58 3.12 1.99
C VAL A 324 25.98 3.56 2.43
N GLU A 325 27.02 2.76 2.17
CA GLU A 325 28.39 3.06 2.60
C GLU A 325 28.89 4.42 2.07
N ALA A 326 28.71 4.69 0.78
CA ALA A 326 29.07 5.95 0.16
C ALA A 326 28.29 7.12 0.77
N GLN A 327 27.00 6.93 1.05
CA GLN A 327 26.15 7.97 1.64
C GLN A 327 26.39 8.21 3.13
N VAL A 328 26.78 7.19 3.89
CA VAL A 328 27.20 7.35 5.30
C VAL A 328 28.47 8.20 5.38
N ASN A 329 29.41 8.01 4.46
CA ASN A 329 30.68 8.73 4.41
C ASN A 329 30.59 10.15 3.81
N ASN A 330 29.44 10.52 3.22
CA ASN A 330 29.19 11.84 2.67
C ASN A 330 28.14 12.61 3.51
N PRO A 331 28.53 13.59 4.34
CA PRO A 331 27.59 14.36 5.16
C PRO A 331 26.50 15.12 4.38
N GLY A 332 26.69 15.36 3.07
CA GLY A 332 25.71 15.98 2.18
C GLY A 332 24.78 14.98 1.48
N SER A 333 24.81 13.69 1.85
CA SER A 333 24.03 12.63 1.21
C SER A 333 22.52 12.72 1.46
N LEU A 334 21.74 11.94 0.71
CA LEU A 334 20.29 11.84 0.92
C LEU A 334 20.00 11.14 2.22
N LEU A 335 20.77 10.09 2.53
CA LEU A 335 20.65 9.35 3.77
C LEU A 335 20.82 10.24 5.01
N HIS A 336 21.86 11.07 5.05
CA HIS A 336 22.09 11.99 6.18
C HIS A 336 20.99 13.05 6.29
N TRP A 337 20.56 13.61 5.16
CA TRP A 337 19.46 14.57 5.13
C TRP A 337 18.16 13.95 5.66
N THR A 338 17.77 12.77 5.14
CA THR A 338 16.55 12.05 5.53
C THR A 338 16.58 11.70 7.02
N ARG A 339 17.71 11.17 7.51
CA ARG A 339 17.90 10.88 8.93
C ARG A 339 17.72 12.12 9.80
N LYS A 340 18.33 13.25 9.41
CA LYS A 340 18.22 14.52 10.13
C LYS A 340 16.77 15.03 10.15
N MET A 341 16.03 14.90 9.05
CA MET A 341 14.62 15.29 9.00
C MET A 341 13.73 14.43 9.90
N ILE A 342 14.00 13.12 9.98
CA ILE A 342 13.32 12.22 10.92
C ILE A 342 13.64 12.62 12.37
N GLU A 343 14.90 12.91 12.70
CA GLU A 343 15.30 13.36 14.04
C GLU A 343 14.62 14.69 14.43
N ILE A 344 14.48 15.63 13.48
CA ILE A 344 13.73 16.88 13.70
C ILE A 344 12.26 16.56 13.95
N ARG A 345 11.64 15.69 13.14
CA ARG A 345 10.24 15.29 13.31
C ARG A 345 9.98 14.66 14.68
N GLN A 346 10.85 13.77 15.15
CA GLN A 346 10.73 13.11 16.45
C GLN A 346 10.74 14.08 17.64
N ARG A 347 11.41 15.23 17.50
CA ARG A 347 11.43 16.28 18.54
C ARG A 347 10.17 17.15 18.56
N HIS A 348 9.30 17.02 17.56
CA HIS A 348 8.09 17.83 17.40
C HIS A 348 6.87 16.91 17.22
N PRO A 349 6.26 16.43 18.32
CA PRO A 349 5.10 15.52 18.27
C PRO A 349 3.93 16.06 17.45
N VAL A 350 3.84 17.38 17.29
CA VAL A 350 2.85 18.09 16.48
C VAL A 350 2.74 17.56 15.05
N PHE A 351 3.81 16.99 14.48
CA PHE A 351 3.73 16.37 13.15
C PHE A 351 2.96 15.05 13.13
N GLY A 352 2.93 14.30 14.24
CA GLY A 352 2.18 13.05 14.37
C GLY A 352 0.74 13.25 14.82
N VAL A 353 0.52 14.11 15.82
CA VAL A 353 -0.81 14.23 16.48
C VAL A 353 -1.46 15.60 16.33
N GLY A 354 -0.76 16.60 15.81
CA GLY A 354 -1.29 17.95 15.70
C GLY A 354 -2.36 18.06 14.62
N THR A 355 -3.28 19.01 14.81
CA THR A 355 -4.26 19.43 13.81
C THR A 355 -3.59 19.89 12.51
N TYR A 356 -4.35 19.98 11.42
CA TYR A 356 -3.88 20.50 10.13
C TYR A 356 -4.80 21.64 9.71
N VAL A 357 -4.22 22.83 9.55
CA VAL A 357 -4.94 24.01 9.06
C VAL A 357 -4.18 24.55 7.86
N GLU A 358 -4.76 24.38 6.68
CA GLU A 358 -4.20 24.96 5.46
C GLU A 358 -4.36 26.48 5.46
N LEU A 359 -3.28 27.19 5.14
CA LEU A 359 -3.26 28.63 5.03
C LEU A 359 -3.60 29.06 3.60
N SER A 360 -4.17 30.26 3.48
CA SER A 360 -4.37 30.88 2.17
C SER A 360 -3.05 31.47 1.67
N ALA A 361 -2.49 30.87 0.62
CA ALA A 361 -1.36 31.43 -0.11
C ALA A 361 -1.87 32.20 -1.34
N SER A 362 -1.30 33.38 -1.62
CA SER A 362 -1.62 34.16 -2.82
C SER A 362 -1.07 33.54 -4.11
N ASN A 363 0.00 32.75 -4.00
CA ASN A 363 0.58 32.01 -5.12
C ASN A 363 0.05 30.56 -5.11
N PRO A 364 -0.63 30.10 -6.18
CA PRO A 364 -1.15 28.73 -6.26
C PRO A 364 -0.06 27.64 -6.21
N SER A 365 1.20 28.01 -6.47
CA SER A 365 2.35 27.10 -6.47
C SER A 365 2.94 26.86 -5.06
N VAL A 366 2.39 27.52 -4.03
CA VAL A 366 2.89 27.44 -2.65
C VAL A 366 1.84 26.79 -1.75
N LEU A 367 2.12 25.59 -1.26
CA LEU A 367 1.34 24.96 -0.19
C LEU A 367 1.88 25.43 1.17
N ALA A 368 1.01 25.99 2.01
CA ALA A 368 1.35 26.44 3.35
C ALA A 368 0.27 25.98 4.34
N PHE A 369 0.68 25.46 5.49
CA PHE A 369 -0.21 24.98 6.55
C PHE A 369 0.43 25.12 7.93
N THR A 370 -0.39 25.16 8.97
CA THR A 370 0.06 25.06 10.36
C THR A 370 -0.34 23.71 10.95
N ARG A 371 0.42 23.30 11.97
CA ARG A 371 0.15 22.12 12.80
C ARG A 371 0.12 22.56 14.27
N GLU A 372 -0.90 22.19 15.03
CA GLU A 372 -1.10 22.62 16.43
C GLU A 372 -1.56 21.45 17.31
N ILE A 373 -1.08 21.38 18.56
CA ILE A 373 -1.49 20.38 19.57
C ILE A 373 -2.58 20.97 20.47
#